data_AF-A0AA37LX60-F1
#
_entry.id   AF-A0AA37LX60-F1
#
_cell.length_a   1.000
_cell.length_b   1.000
_cell.length_c   1.000
_cell.angle_alpha   90.00
_cell.angle_beta   90.00
_cell.angle_gamma   90.00
#
_symmetry.space_group_name_H-M   'P 1'
#
loop_
_entity.id
_entity.type
_entity.pdbx_description
1 polymer ?
#
loop_
_entity_poly.entity_id
_entity_poly.type
_entity_poly.pdbx_seq_one_letter_code
_entity_poly.pdbx_strand_id
1 'polypeptide(L)'
;MSALSANAVLEAIKNRRSYYPLTKDIPLSKERVDEIVKEALRHVPSSFNSQSNRVVVLHGAEHEKFWDITSNVLKAIVTPEQWESTSGKLNLFKGAAGSVLFFEDQDVSAGMLQFILWTALEAEGLGANLQHYNPLVDQQVAAEWKLPASWKLNAQLVFGGKTGEAGPKDFKPIEEIFKTFSS
;
A
#
# COMPACT_ATOMS: atom_id res chain seq x y z
N MET A 1 19.11 -16.00 -19.34
CA MET A 1 17.95 -15.19 -18.92
C MET A 1 17.22 -14.76 -20.18
N SER A 2 15.91 -15.02 -20.29
CA SER A 2 15.12 -14.41 -21.36
C SER A 2 15.11 -12.89 -21.18
N ALA A 3 15.07 -12.13 -22.27
CA ALA A 3 14.90 -10.69 -22.19
C ALA A 3 13.56 -10.37 -21.54
N LEU A 4 13.54 -9.43 -20.59
CA LEU A 4 12.30 -8.86 -20.07
C LEU A 4 11.51 -8.29 -21.26
N SER A 5 10.21 -8.58 -21.32
CA SER A 5 9.33 -8.13 -22.41
C SER A 5 8.21 -7.26 -21.86
N ALA A 6 7.61 -6.44 -22.73
CA ALA A 6 6.41 -5.69 -22.39
C ALA A 6 5.30 -6.62 -21.87
N ASN A 7 5.17 -7.82 -22.46
CA ASN A 7 4.19 -8.81 -22.01
C ASN A 7 4.44 -9.26 -20.58
N ALA A 8 5.69 -9.53 -20.20
CA ALA A 8 6.02 -9.92 -18.83
C ALA A 8 5.62 -8.83 -17.81
N VAL A 9 5.85 -7.56 -18.15
CA VAL A 9 5.42 -6.43 -17.32
C VAL A 9 3.89 -6.35 -17.26
N LEU A 10 3.21 -6.41 -18.41
CA LEU A 10 1.75 -6.36 -18.48
C LEU A 10 1.09 -7.51 -17.71
N GLU A 11 1.67 -8.72 -17.73
CA GLU A 11 1.17 -9.85 -16.94
C GLU A 11 1.32 -9.59 -15.44
N ALA A 12 2.45 -9.04 -14.98
CA ALA A 12 2.60 -8.65 -13.57
C ALA A 12 1.53 -7.61 -13.16
N ILE A 13 1.26 -6.63 -14.03
CA ILE A 13 0.23 -5.60 -13.80
C ILE A 13 -1.18 -6.18 -13.71
N LYS A 14 -1.51 -7.16 -14.57
CA LYS A 14 -2.82 -7.83 -14.58
C LYS A 14 -3.01 -8.73 -13.35
N ASN A 15 -1.94 -9.46 -12.99
CA ASN A 15 -1.95 -10.38 -11.85
C ASN A 15 -2.08 -9.64 -10.52
N ARG A 16 -1.64 -8.38 -10.45
CA ARG A 16 -1.76 -7.59 -9.24
C ARG A 16 -3.22 -7.29 -8.88
N ARG A 17 -3.71 -7.77 -7.73
CA ARG A 17 -5.08 -7.59 -7.23
C ARG A 17 -5.13 -7.09 -5.78
N SER A 18 -6.30 -6.66 -5.33
CA SER A 18 -6.55 -6.28 -3.95
C SER A 18 -7.04 -7.46 -3.13
N TYR A 19 -6.34 -7.76 -2.03
CA TYR A 19 -6.67 -8.82 -1.08
C TYR A 19 -6.95 -8.19 0.29
N TYR A 20 -8.12 -8.46 0.85
CA TYR A 20 -8.57 -7.87 2.12
C TYR A 20 -8.41 -8.79 3.33
N PRO A 21 -8.77 -10.08 3.28
CA PRO A 21 -8.35 -10.98 4.34
C PRO A 21 -6.89 -11.38 4.07
N LEU A 22 -6.02 -10.90 4.96
CA LEU A 22 -4.58 -11.15 4.94
C LEU A 22 -4.16 -11.81 6.26
N THR A 23 -3.09 -12.60 6.24
CA THR A 23 -2.50 -13.19 7.44
C THR A 23 -1.10 -12.64 7.73
N LYS A 24 -0.61 -12.94 8.93
CA LYS A 24 0.78 -12.73 9.34
C LYS A 24 1.77 -13.70 8.71
N ASP A 25 1.29 -14.82 8.19
CA ASP A 25 2.12 -15.87 7.59
C ASP A 25 2.45 -15.48 6.15
N ILE A 26 3.73 -15.21 5.88
CA ILE A 26 4.22 -14.80 4.57
C ILE A 26 5.45 -15.60 4.18
N PRO A 27 5.67 -15.87 2.87
CA PRO A 27 6.83 -16.62 2.40
C PRO A 27 8.13 -15.81 2.42
N LEU A 28 8.12 -14.56 2.88
CA LEU A 28 9.25 -13.63 2.83
C LEU A 28 9.74 -13.26 4.22
N SER A 29 11.05 -13.07 4.34
CA SER A 29 11.63 -12.46 5.54
C SER A 29 11.40 -10.94 5.54
N LYS A 30 11.55 -10.31 6.71
CA LYS A 30 11.46 -8.84 6.83
C LYS A 30 12.51 -8.14 5.97
N GLU A 31 13.71 -8.71 5.92
CA GLU A 31 14.84 -8.18 5.15
C GLU A 31 14.54 -8.20 3.64
N ARG A 32 13.87 -9.26 3.15
CA ARG A 32 13.47 -9.32 1.74
C ARG A 32 12.41 -8.27 1.40
N VAL A 33 11.42 -8.07 2.27
CA VAL A 33 10.43 -7.00 2.10
C VAL A 33 11.11 -5.64 2.08
N ASP A 34 12.03 -5.37 3.02
CA ASP A 34 12.77 -4.11 3.08
C ASP A 34 13.64 -3.88 1.83
N GLU A 35 14.25 -4.94 1.28
CA GLU A 35 15.01 -4.87 0.04
C GLU A 35 14.12 -4.47 -1.14
N ILE A 36 12.96 -5.13 -1.31
CA ILE A 36 11.99 -4.78 -2.36
C ILE A 36 11.55 -3.32 -2.24
N VAL A 37 11.24 -2.87 -1.02
CA VAL A 37 10.85 -1.48 -0.76
C VAL A 37 11.96 -0.51 -1.15
N LYS A 38 13.22 -0.80 -0.77
CA LYS A 38 14.38 0.06 -1.10
C LYS A 38 14.61 0.12 -2.61
N GLU A 39 14.52 -1.00 -3.31
CA GLU A 39 14.69 -1.05 -4.76
C GLU A 39 13.55 -0.32 -5.50
N ALA A 40 12.30 -0.51 -5.06
CA ALA A 40 11.16 0.23 -5.59
C ALA A 40 11.30 1.75 -5.38
N LEU A 41 11.73 2.17 -4.17
CA LEU A 41 11.96 3.57 -3.83
C LEU A 41 13.12 4.17 -4.63
N ARG A 42 14.18 3.40 -4.88
CA ARG A 42 15.35 3.85 -5.67
C ARG A 42 15.03 4.03 -7.14
N HIS A 43 14.17 3.18 -7.70
CA HIS A 43 13.95 3.11 -9.14
C HIS A 43 12.63 3.73 -9.61
N VAL A 44 11.73 4.12 -8.69
CA VAL A 44 10.54 4.88 -9.07
C VAL A 44 10.94 6.24 -9.65
N PRO A 45 10.43 6.62 -10.83
CA PRO A 45 10.69 7.95 -11.36
C PRO A 45 9.98 9.02 -10.52
N SER A 46 10.53 10.24 -10.52
CA SER A 46 9.90 11.42 -9.93
C SER A 46 10.11 12.62 -10.85
N SER A 47 9.18 13.56 -10.83
CA SER A 47 9.28 14.81 -11.59
C SER A 47 10.60 15.51 -11.29
N PHE A 48 11.36 15.83 -12.33
CA PHE A 48 12.70 16.45 -12.21
C PHE A 48 13.69 15.68 -11.32
N ASN A 49 13.49 14.37 -11.14
CA ASN A 49 14.27 13.54 -10.22
C ASN A 49 14.29 14.11 -8.77
N SER A 50 13.19 14.75 -8.35
CA SER A 50 13.07 15.38 -7.02
C SER A 50 13.19 14.37 -5.88
N GLN A 51 12.88 13.10 -6.13
CA GLN A 51 12.90 12.00 -5.15
C GLN A 51 12.11 12.37 -3.90
N SER A 52 10.91 12.93 -4.04
CA SER A 52 10.05 13.39 -2.93
C SER A 52 9.38 12.27 -2.14
N ASN A 53 9.36 11.05 -2.69
CA ASN A 53 8.76 9.90 -2.02
C ASN A 53 9.51 9.56 -0.71
N ARG A 54 8.75 9.25 0.33
CA ARG A 54 9.24 8.82 1.64
C ARG A 54 8.44 7.61 2.08
N VAL A 55 9.08 6.67 2.77
CA VAL A 55 8.45 5.41 3.16
C VAL A 55 8.83 5.05 4.58
N VAL A 56 7.85 4.56 5.34
CA VAL A 56 8.08 3.84 6.61
C VAL A 56 7.51 2.44 6.47
N VAL A 57 8.32 1.42 6.73
CA VAL A 57 7.89 0.02 6.74
C VAL A 57 7.66 -0.41 8.18
N LEU A 58 6.45 -0.88 8.47
CA LEU A 58 6.04 -1.37 9.78
C LEU A 58 5.82 -2.88 9.70
N HIS A 59 6.55 -3.63 10.51
CA HIS A 59 6.48 -5.09 10.58
C HIS A 59 5.94 -5.55 11.93
N GLY A 60 5.13 -6.61 11.95
CA GLY A 60 4.68 -7.26 13.19
C GLY A 60 4.09 -6.30 14.21
N ALA A 61 4.69 -6.18 15.39
CA ALA A 61 4.18 -5.34 16.48
C ALA A 61 4.06 -3.84 16.10
N GLU A 62 4.95 -3.30 15.27
CA GLU A 62 4.84 -1.90 14.82
C GLU A 62 3.68 -1.70 13.84
N HIS A 63 3.39 -2.71 13.02
CA HIS A 63 2.19 -2.71 12.18
C HIS A 63 0.92 -2.78 13.04
N GLU A 64 0.90 -3.64 14.04
CA GLU A 64 -0.23 -3.73 14.98
C GLU A 64 -0.48 -2.42 15.71
N LYS A 65 0.60 -1.76 16.15
CA LYS A 65 0.55 -0.46 16.82
C LYS A 65 -0.05 0.63 15.92
N PHE A 66 0.29 0.65 14.63
CA PHE A 66 -0.34 1.57 13.67
C PHE A 66 -1.86 1.40 13.59
N TRP A 67 -2.32 0.16 13.56
CA TRP A 67 -3.76 -0.13 13.52
C TRP A 67 -4.45 0.16 14.85
N ASP A 68 -3.75 0.04 15.98
CA ASP A 68 -4.27 0.49 17.28
C ASP A 68 -4.40 2.02 17.36
N ILE A 69 -3.42 2.77 16.85
CA ILE A 69 -3.50 4.24 16.73
C ILE A 69 -4.72 4.62 15.88
N THR A 70 -4.87 3.98 14.72
CA THR A 70 -5.98 4.24 13.78
C THR A 70 -7.33 3.92 14.41
N SER A 71 -7.43 2.79 15.12
CA SER A 71 -8.61 2.38 15.88
C SER A 71 -9.00 3.41 16.93
N ASN A 72 -8.04 3.89 17.73
CA ASN A 72 -8.29 4.89 18.76
C ASN A 72 -8.75 6.22 18.19
N VAL A 73 -8.14 6.68 17.09
CA VAL A 73 -8.55 7.91 16.40
C VAL A 73 -9.98 7.78 15.87
N LEU A 74 -10.29 6.70 15.14
CA LEU A 74 -11.62 6.54 14.54
C LEU A 74 -12.72 6.35 15.58
N LYS A 75 -12.43 5.66 16.69
CA LYS A 75 -13.40 5.46 17.77
C LYS A 75 -13.88 6.76 18.40
N ALA A 76 -13.05 7.81 18.38
CA ALA A 76 -13.41 9.14 18.87
C ALA A 76 -14.29 9.93 17.88
N ILE A 77 -14.42 9.46 16.63
CA ILE A 77 -15.10 10.16 15.54
C ILE A 77 -16.41 9.46 15.15
N VAL A 78 -16.39 8.13 15.06
CA VAL A 78 -17.55 7.36 14.60
C VAL A 78 -18.54 7.10 15.73
N THR A 79 -19.82 6.95 15.39
CA THR A 79 -20.86 6.64 16.39
C THR A 79 -20.75 5.19 16.88
N PRO A 80 -21.31 4.85 18.06
CA PRO A 80 -21.32 3.48 18.56
C PRO A 80 -21.91 2.47 17.58
N GLU A 81 -22.93 2.86 16.81
CA GLU A 81 -23.59 2.00 15.81
C GLU A 81 -22.68 1.71 14.61
N GLN A 82 -21.83 2.67 14.24
CA GLN A 82 -20.87 2.52 13.14
C GLN A 82 -19.59 1.79 13.56
N TRP A 83 -19.35 1.69 14.87
CA TRP A 83 -18.10 1.16 15.41
C TRP A 83 -17.89 -0.32 15.11
N GLU A 84 -18.94 -1.14 15.16
CA GLU A 84 -18.83 -2.59 14.92
C GLU A 84 -18.25 -2.88 13.53
N SER A 85 -18.84 -2.28 12.48
CA SER A 85 -18.35 -2.43 11.10
C SER A 85 -16.94 -1.86 10.92
N THR A 86 -16.65 -0.71 11.55
CA THR A 86 -15.35 -0.04 11.45
C THR A 86 -14.25 -0.87 12.10
N SER A 87 -14.45 -1.28 13.35
CA SER A 87 -13.50 -2.09 14.11
C SER A 87 -13.26 -3.46 13.46
N GLY A 88 -14.30 -4.07 12.88
CA GLY A 88 -14.16 -5.29 12.07
C GLY A 88 -13.17 -5.12 10.92
N LYS A 89 -13.27 -4.04 10.16
CA LYS A 89 -12.32 -3.74 9.05
C LYS A 89 -10.90 -3.49 9.56
N LEU A 90 -10.74 -2.71 10.63
CA LEU A 90 -9.43 -2.44 11.21
C LEU A 90 -8.76 -3.71 11.74
N ASN A 91 -9.54 -4.62 12.32
CA ASN A 91 -9.04 -5.92 12.78
C ASN A 91 -8.58 -6.80 11.61
N LEU A 92 -9.22 -6.73 10.45
CA LEU A 92 -8.74 -7.41 9.23
C LEU A 92 -7.37 -6.86 8.81
N PHE A 93 -7.19 -5.54 8.81
CA PHE A 93 -5.91 -4.94 8.46
C PHE A 93 -4.82 -5.25 9.49
N LYS A 94 -5.14 -5.19 10.79
CA LYS A 94 -4.24 -5.56 11.90
C LYS A 94 -3.82 -7.03 11.87
N GLY A 95 -4.64 -7.89 11.26
CA GLY A 95 -4.37 -9.32 11.09
C GLY A 95 -3.31 -9.64 10.03
N ALA A 96 -2.87 -8.66 9.25
CA ALA A 96 -1.86 -8.81 8.21
C ALA A 96 -0.42 -8.84 8.78
N ALA A 97 0.56 -9.08 7.91
CA ALA A 97 1.97 -9.20 8.33
C ALA A 97 2.64 -7.84 8.58
N GLY A 98 2.26 -6.82 7.80
CA GLY A 98 2.86 -5.50 7.89
C GLY A 98 2.12 -4.42 7.10
N SER A 99 2.60 -3.19 7.24
CA SER A 99 2.14 -2.03 6.49
C SER A 99 3.31 -1.24 5.94
N VAL A 100 3.17 -0.72 4.72
CA VAL A 100 4.04 0.30 4.17
C VAL A 100 3.29 1.62 4.16
N LEU A 101 3.81 2.61 4.88
CA LEU A 101 3.26 3.96 4.92
C LEU A 101 3.99 4.83 3.89
N PHE A 102 3.26 5.40 2.95
CA PHE A 102 3.80 6.31 1.93
C PHE A 102 3.60 7.74 2.36
N PHE A 103 4.67 8.52 2.31
CA PHE A 103 4.64 9.95 2.55
C PHE A 103 5.25 10.69 1.37
N GLU A 104 4.91 11.97 1.27
CA GLU A 104 5.53 12.90 0.33
C GLU A 104 6.01 14.13 1.11
N ASP A 105 7.13 14.72 0.68
CA ASP A 105 7.60 16.02 1.20
C ASP A 105 7.25 17.21 0.30
N GLN A 106 6.51 16.97 -0.78
CA GLN A 106 5.97 17.92 -1.75
C GLN A 106 4.62 17.40 -2.24
N ASP A 107 3.75 18.26 -2.79
CA ASP A 107 2.42 17.83 -3.28
C ASP A 107 2.54 17.14 -4.67
N VAL A 108 3.06 15.92 -4.72
CA VAL A 108 3.34 15.17 -5.96
C VAL A 108 2.96 13.70 -5.82
N SER A 109 1.98 13.25 -6.59
CA SER A 109 1.39 11.90 -6.48
C SER A 109 2.40 10.74 -6.33
N ALA A 110 2.32 10.04 -5.20
CA ALA A 110 3.04 8.80 -4.88
C ALA A 110 2.50 7.54 -5.59
N GLY A 111 1.55 7.69 -6.53
CA GLY A 111 0.87 6.55 -7.16
C GLY A 111 1.79 5.58 -7.89
N MET A 112 2.89 6.07 -8.48
CA MET A 112 3.88 5.22 -9.16
C MET A 112 4.59 4.28 -8.18
N LEU A 113 5.03 4.79 -7.03
CA LEU A 113 5.72 3.99 -6.02
C LEU A 113 4.77 2.97 -5.39
N GLN A 114 3.55 3.40 -5.04
CA GLN A 114 2.52 2.52 -4.51
C GLN A 114 2.23 1.36 -5.46
N PHE A 115 2.11 1.65 -6.75
CA PHE A 115 1.86 0.65 -7.78
C PHE A 115 3.04 -0.33 -7.98
N ILE A 116 4.27 0.18 -8.09
CA ILE A 116 5.48 -0.64 -8.25
C ILE A 116 5.62 -1.59 -7.05
N LEU A 117 5.53 -1.05 -5.84
CA LEU A 117 5.73 -1.83 -4.63
C LEU A 117 4.65 -2.90 -4.46
N TRP A 118 3.38 -2.55 -4.68
CA TRP A 118 2.29 -3.52 -4.65
C TRP A 118 2.52 -4.64 -5.67
N THR A 119 2.86 -4.28 -6.93
CA THR A 119 3.15 -5.29 -7.97
C THR A 119 4.30 -6.20 -7.58
N ALA A 120 5.38 -5.65 -7.00
CA ALA A 120 6.56 -6.42 -6.61
C ALA A 120 6.30 -7.37 -5.44
N LEU A 121 5.61 -6.91 -4.38
CA LEU A 121 5.23 -7.78 -3.25
C LEU A 121 4.35 -8.94 -3.72
N GLU A 122 3.40 -8.66 -4.61
CA GLU A 122 2.50 -9.68 -5.13
C GLU A 122 3.17 -10.68 -6.07
N ALA A 123 4.16 -10.23 -6.85
CA ALA A 123 4.99 -11.12 -7.65
C ALA A 123 5.79 -12.12 -6.80
N GLU A 124 6.00 -11.82 -5.51
CA GLU A 124 6.62 -12.73 -4.53
C GLU A 124 5.60 -13.44 -3.62
N GLY A 125 4.32 -13.44 -4.02
CA GLY A 125 3.27 -14.24 -3.38
C GLY A 125 2.51 -13.54 -2.25
N LEU A 126 2.81 -12.28 -1.93
CA LEU A 126 2.06 -11.54 -0.91
C LEU A 126 0.72 -11.04 -1.46
N GLY A 127 -0.28 -10.95 -0.60
CA GLY A 127 -1.49 -10.16 -0.84
C GLY A 127 -1.30 -8.75 -0.29
N ALA A 128 -1.94 -7.77 -0.92
CA ALA A 128 -1.95 -6.41 -0.41
C ALA A 128 -3.25 -5.66 -0.72
N ASN A 129 -3.51 -4.60 0.05
CA ASN A 129 -4.56 -3.62 -0.22
C ASN A 129 -4.10 -2.22 0.21
N LEU A 130 -4.53 -1.19 -0.53
CA LEU A 130 -4.15 0.20 -0.29
C LEU A 130 -5.27 0.93 0.47
N GLN A 131 -4.92 1.56 1.58
CA GLN A 131 -5.82 2.30 2.47
C GLN A 131 -5.44 3.78 2.55
N HIS A 132 -6.42 4.60 2.95
CA HIS A 132 -6.27 6.05 3.11
C HIS A 132 -6.97 6.50 4.40
N TYR A 133 -6.28 6.36 5.53
CA TYR A 133 -6.72 6.88 6.84
C TYR A 133 -6.13 8.26 7.16
N ASN A 134 -5.23 8.76 6.30
CA ASN A 134 -4.83 10.15 6.27
C ASN A 134 -6.01 11.07 5.87
N PRO A 135 -6.07 12.31 6.38
CA PRO A 135 -5.12 12.93 7.31
C PRO A 135 -5.41 12.61 8.79
N LEU A 136 -6.40 11.74 9.09
CA LEU A 136 -6.93 11.56 10.45
C LEU A 136 -5.88 11.06 11.44
N VAL A 137 -4.94 10.23 10.96
CA VAL A 137 -3.91 9.58 11.79
C VAL A 137 -2.55 10.28 11.72
N ASP A 138 -2.40 11.29 10.86
CA ASP A 138 -1.09 11.86 10.49
C ASP A 138 -0.32 12.37 11.70
N GLN A 139 -0.98 13.10 12.60
CA GLN A 139 -0.34 13.68 13.78
C GLN A 139 0.19 12.59 14.72
N GLN A 140 -0.62 11.57 15.00
CA GLN A 140 -0.26 10.47 15.90
C GLN A 140 0.84 9.60 15.29
N VAL A 141 0.76 9.33 13.98
CA VAL A 141 1.77 8.60 13.22
C VAL A 141 3.11 9.35 13.26
N ALA A 142 3.11 10.65 12.95
CA ALA A 142 4.33 11.45 12.96
C ALA A 142 4.95 11.51 14.37
N ALA A 143 4.13 11.62 15.42
CA ALA A 143 4.59 11.64 16.80
C ALA A 143 5.18 10.29 17.24
N GLU A 144 4.50 9.18 16.97
CA GLU A 144 4.93 7.83 17.37
C GLU A 144 6.29 7.46 16.79
N TRP A 145 6.47 7.64 15.48
CA TRP A 145 7.72 7.28 14.79
C TRP A 145 8.68 8.46 14.60
N LYS A 146 8.42 9.60 15.27
CA LYS A 146 9.27 10.80 15.26
C LYS A 146 9.60 11.27 13.83
N LEU A 147 8.61 11.26 12.95
CA LEU A 147 8.78 11.60 11.54
C LEU A 147 8.87 13.12 11.36
N PRO A 148 9.61 13.61 10.35
CA PRO A 148 9.66 15.03 10.05
C PRO A 148 8.27 15.58 9.74
N ALA A 149 7.95 16.78 10.24
CA ALA A 149 6.66 17.43 9.98
C ALA A 149 6.43 17.76 8.49
N SER A 150 7.49 17.76 7.67
CA SER A 150 7.38 17.92 6.22
C SER A 150 6.86 16.67 5.52
N TRP A 151 6.89 15.50 6.16
CA TRP A 151 6.39 14.26 5.56
C TRP A 151 4.88 14.19 5.75
N LYS A 152 4.14 14.36 4.65
CA LYS A 152 2.68 14.25 4.64
C LYS A 152 2.28 12.82 4.29
N LEU A 153 1.48 12.16 5.12
CA LEU A 153 1.04 10.79 4.88
C LEU A 153 0.06 10.77 3.69
N ASN A 154 0.37 9.94 2.69
CA ASN A 154 -0.41 9.84 1.46
C ASN A 154 -1.31 8.59 1.45
N ALA A 155 -0.76 7.43 1.80
CA ALA A 155 -1.48 6.15 1.77
C ALA A 155 -0.80 5.10 2.64
N GLN A 156 -1.49 3.98 2.88
CA GLN A 156 -1.00 2.85 3.67
C GLN A 156 -1.26 1.54 2.92
N LEU A 157 -0.21 0.87 2.43
CA LEU A 157 -0.32 -0.44 1.78
C LEU A 157 -0.15 -1.53 2.83
N VAL A 158 -1.24 -2.22 3.13
CA VAL A 158 -1.25 -3.39 4.02
C VAL A 158 -0.81 -4.60 3.22
N PHE A 159 0.10 -5.40 3.77
CA PHE A 159 0.59 -6.63 3.12
C PHE A 159 0.59 -7.82 4.07
N GLY A 160 0.38 -9.01 3.52
CA GLY A 160 0.34 -10.26 4.28
C GLY A 160 0.11 -11.49 3.40
N GLY A 161 -0.07 -12.64 4.04
CA GLY A 161 -0.40 -13.89 3.34
C GLY A 161 -1.82 -13.85 2.78
N LYS A 162 -2.02 -14.35 1.56
CA LYS A 162 -3.35 -14.42 0.94
C LYS A 162 -4.17 -15.54 1.60
N THR A 163 -5.36 -15.25 2.12
CA THR A 163 -6.27 -16.29 2.67
C THR A 163 -7.29 -16.81 1.64
N GLY A 164 -7.28 -16.27 0.43
CA GLY A 164 -8.25 -16.59 -0.61
C GLY A 164 -8.04 -15.75 -1.85
N GLU A 165 -8.92 -15.93 -2.82
CA GLU A 165 -8.86 -15.24 -4.11
C GLU A 165 -9.33 -13.78 -4.01
N ALA A 166 -8.78 -12.94 -4.88
CA ALA A 166 -9.29 -11.59 -5.05
C ALA A 166 -10.68 -11.64 -5.68
N GLY A 167 -11.57 -10.74 -5.27
CA GLY A 167 -12.92 -10.63 -5.85
C GLY A 167 -12.91 -10.31 -7.35
N PRO A 168 -14.06 -10.27 -8.03
CA PRO A 168 -14.13 -9.84 -9.42
C PRO A 168 -13.66 -8.38 -9.58
N LYS A 169 -13.21 -8.03 -10.79
CA LYS A 169 -12.88 -6.65 -11.17
C LYS A 169 -13.61 -6.33 -12.47
N ASP A 170 -14.47 -5.33 -12.41
CA ASP A 170 -15.15 -4.81 -13.59
C ASP A 170 -14.26 -3.82 -14.33
N PHE A 171 -14.35 -3.84 -15.65
CA PHE A 171 -13.65 -2.93 -16.53
C PHE A 171 -14.67 -2.19 -17.39
N LYS A 172 -14.47 -0.88 -17.54
CA LYS A 172 -15.20 -0.12 -18.56
C LYS A 172 -14.81 -0.62 -19.96
N PRO A 173 -15.70 -0.51 -20.95
CA PRO A 173 -15.33 -0.71 -22.35
C PRO A 173 -14.10 0.14 -22.71
N ILE A 174 -13.11 -0.44 -23.40
CA ILE A 174 -11.80 0.20 -23.61
C ILE A 174 -11.90 1.46 -24.47
N GLU A 175 -12.85 1.47 -25.40
CA GLU A 175 -13.17 2.56 -26.31
C GLU A 175 -13.67 3.85 -25.63
N GLU A 176 -14.14 3.75 -24.37
CA GLU A 176 -14.49 4.90 -23.54
C GLU A 176 -13.24 5.62 -23.01
N ILE A 177 -12.12 4.90 -22.87
CA ILE A 177 -10.90 5.39 -22.20
C ILE A 177 -9.65 5.35 -23.09
N PHE A 178 -9.79 4.89 -24.33
CA PHE A 178 -8.71 4.81 -25.31
C PHE A 178 -9.11 5.46 -26.64
N LYS A 179 -8.24 6.33 -27.15
CA LYS A 179 -8.31 6.90 -28.50
C LYS A 179 -6.91 6.82 -29.13
N THR A 180 -6.86 6.54 -30.42
CA THR A 180 -5.63 6.60 -31.21
C THR A 180 -5.88 7.46 -32.44
N PHE A 181 -4.85 8.19 -32.86
CA PHE A 181 -4.87 9.01 -34.06
C PHE A 181 -3.58 8.69 -34.82
N SER A 182 -3.72 8.28 -36.08
CA SER A 182 -2.61 8.05 -37.01
C SER A 182 -2.86 8.84 -38.28
N SER A 183 -1.82 9.50 -38.80
CA SER A 183 -1.82 10.10 -40.14
C SER A 183 -1.73 9.03 -41.23
#